data_AF-A0A7C4BJQ3-F1
#
_entry.id   AF-A0A7C4BJQ3-F1
#
_cell.length_a   1.000
_cell.length_b   1.000
_cell.length_c   1.000
_cell.angle_alpha   90.00
_cell.angle_beta   90.00
_cell.angle_gamma   90.00
#
_symmetry.space_group_name_H-M   'P 1'
#
loop_
_entity.id
_entity.type
_entity.pdbx_description
1 polymer ?
#
loop_
_entity_poly.entity_id
_entity_poly.type
_entity_poly.pdbx_seq_one_letter_code
_entity_poly.pdbx_strand_id
1 'polypeptide(L)'
;MRSALSAYKETSVLTSDSLSLVLMLYEEGIRYLKEALEAYEKKDFEKKAERLIYGMEVISELLSSLDLEKGGEIAKNLRDIYTFMLRELLLFDAEEKPERIKSVIEMLQQLKEGYEELKKRSS
;
A
#
# COMPACT_ATOMS: atom_id res chain seq x y z
N MET A 1 -13.04 -14.51 -13.72
CA MET A 1 -12.50 -13.73 -12.59
C MET A 1 -10.98 -13.75 -12.71
N ARG A 2 -10.36 -12.72 -13.30
CA ARG A 2 -8.90 -12.63 -13.37
C ARG A 2 -8.41 -12.31 -11.96
N SER A 3 -7.77 -13.28 -11.32
CA SER A 3 -7.19 -13.14 -9.99
C SER A 3 -6.04 -12.13 -10.03
N ALA A 4 -5.83 -11.38 -8.93
CA ALA A 4 -4.64 -10.54 -8.70
C ALA A 4 -3.31 -11.26 -9.02
N LEU A 5 -3.32 -12.60 -9.08
CA LEU A 5 -2.28 -13.49 -9.60
C LEU A 5 -1.72 -13.08 -10.97
N SER A 6 -2.55 -12.62 -11.93
CA SER A 6 -2.07 -12.22 -13.26
C SER A 6 -1.38 -10.85 -13.25
N ALA A 7 -1.70 -9.99 -12.28
CA ALA A 7 -1.20 -8.60 -12.21
C ALA A 7 0.30 -8.50 -11.99
N TYR A 8 0.77 -9.43 -11.16
CA TYR A 8 2.13 -9.47 -10.64
C TYR A 8 2.95 -10.58 -11.31
N LYS A 9 2.34 -11.73 -11.66
CA LYS A 9 3.05 -12.78 -12.42
C LYS A 9 3.42 -12.37 -13.86
N GLU A 10 2.66 -11.48 -14.50
CA GLU A 10 2.97 -11.03 -15.88
C GLU A 10 3.89 -9.81 -15.91
N THR A 11 3.97 -9.02 -14.83
CA THR A 11 4.78 -7.79 -14.75
C THR A 11 6.25 -8.03 -14.46
N SER A 12 6.61 -9.15 -13.84
CA SER A 12 7.99 -9.51 -13.52
C SER A 12 8.08 -11.01 -13.33
N VAL A 13 9.23 -11.61 -13.63
CA VAL A 13 9.55 -12.96 -13.11
C VAL A 13 9.72 -12.79 -11.60
N LEU A 14 8.60 -12.74 -10.87
CA LEU A 14 8.61 -12.56 -9.43
C LEU A 14 9.17 -13.83 -8.81
N THR A 15 10.41 -13.75 -8.36
CA THR A 15 10.98 -14.75 -7.48
C THR A 15 10.33 -14.64 -6.11
N SER A 16 10.44 -15.69 -5.31
CA SER A 16 10.02 -15.66 -3.90
C SER A 16 10.62 -14.45 -3.15
N ASP A 17 11.83 -14.03 -3.53
CA ASP A 17 12.54 -12.92 -2.91
C ASP A 17 11.87 -11.56 -3.20
N SER A 18 11.47 -11.32 -4.46
CA SER A 18 10.79 -10.07 -4.85
C SER A 18 9.39 -9.94 -4.21
N LEU A 19 8.64 -11.04 -4.11
CA LEU A 19 7.33 -11.04 -3.46
C LEU A 19 7.45 -10.79 -1.95
N SER A 20 8.55 -11.27 -1.35
CA SER A 20 8.86 -10.99 0.06
C SER A 20 9.15 -9.52 0.31
N LEU A 21 9.90 -8.86 -0.59
CA LEU A 21 10.14 -7.41 -0.52
C LEU A 21 8.84 -6.60 -0.59
N VAL A 22 7.94 -6.95 -1.52
CA VAL A 22 6.63 -6.30 -1.62
C VAL A 22 5.81 -6.47 -0.34
N LEU A 23 5.75 -7.69 0.21
CA LEU A 23 5.04 -7.94 1.46
C LEU A 23 5.63 -7.14 2.63
N MET A 24 6.94 -7.02 2.73
CA MET A 24 7.58 -6.19 3.76
C MET A 24 7.21 -4.71 3.59
N LEU A 25 7.16 -4.18 2.36
CA LEU A 25 6.69 -2.81 2.12
C LEU A 25 5.25 -2.63 2.62
N TYR A 26 4.35 -3.57 2.32
CA TYR A 26 2.98 -3.51 2.86
C TYR A 26 2.95 -3.48 4.39
N GLU A 27 3.75 -4.31 5.06
CA GLU A 27 3.82 -4.36 6.52
C GLU A 27 4.33 -3.04 7.13
N GLU A 28 5.41 -2.50 6.57
CA GLU A 28 6.00 -1.23 7.00
C GLU A 28 5.02 -0.06 6.77
N GLY A 29 4.40 0.02 5.59
CA GLY A 29 3.42 1.06 5.27
C GLY A 29 2.21 1.03 6.21
N ILE A 30 1.64 -0.17 6.46
CA ILE A 30 0.54 -0.33 7.42
C ILE A 30 0.99 0.07 8.83
N ARG A 31 2.21 -0.29 9.25
CA ARG A 31 2.73 0.09 10.57
C ARG A 31 2.84 1.61 10.70
N TYR A 32 3.45 2.29 9.73
CA TYR A 32 3.60 3.74 9.75
C TYR A 32 2.25 4.46 9.80
N LEU A 33 1.25 4.01 9.03
CA LEU A 33 -0.08 4.63 9.05
C LEU A 33 -0.82 4.38 10.37
N LYS A 34 -0.65 3.21 11.00
CA LYS A 34 -1.18 2.95 12.35
C LYS A 34 -0.51 3.84 13.40
N GLU A 35 0.81 4.02 13.32
CA GLU A 35 1.56 4.92 14.20
C GLU A 35 1.12 6.39 14.00
N ALA A 36 0.84 6.81 12.76
CA ALA A 36 0.33 8.15 12.46
C ALA A 36 -1.07 8.38 13.05
N LEU A 37 -1.96 7.38 12.93
CA LEU A 37 -3.29 7.42 13.54
C LEU A 37 -3.23 7.46 15.07
N GLU A 38 -2.38 6.64 15.70
CA GLU A 38 -2.18 6.65 17.15
C GLU A 38 -1.63 8.00 17.64
N ALA A 39 -0.66 8.57 16.91
CA ALA A 39 -0.10 9.88 17.22
C ALA A 39 -1.16 10.99 17.10
N TYR A 40 -2.01 10.95 16.06
CA TYR A 40 -3.16 11.84 15.91
C TYR A 40 -4.11 11.76 17.13
N GLU A 41 -4.49 10.54 17.55
CA GLU A 41 -5.37 10.33 18.70
C GLU A 41 -4.77 10.88 20.02
N LYS A 42 -3.45 10.83 20.15
CA LYS A 42 -2.68 11.41 21.28
C LYS A 42 -2.39 12.90 21.14
N LYS A 43 -2.79 13.53 20.03
CA LYS A 43 -2.47 14.93 19.69
C LYS A 43 -0.97 15.23 19.55
N ASP A 44 -0.19 14.21 19.22
CA ASP A 44 1.23 14.32 18.87
C ASP A 44 1.35 14.58 17.35
N PHE A 45 1.13 15.83 16.94
CA PHE A 45 1.02 16.20 15.53
C PHE A 45 2.36 16.14 14.78
N GLU A 46 3.48 16.33 15.47
CA GLU A 46 4.82 16.20 14.89
C GLU A 46 5.09 14.75 14.49
N LYS A 47 4.87 13.81 15.43
CA LYS A 47 5.00 12.38 15.13
C LYS A 47 3.96 11.91 14.12
N LYS A 48 2.73 12.42 14.18
CA LYS A 48 1.70 12.12 13.17
C LYS A 48 2.18 12.48 11.78
N ALA A 49 2.71 13.68 11.58
CA ALA A 49 3.19 14.14 10.27
C ALA A 49 4.37 13.28 9.79
N GLU A 50 5.36 13.02 10.66
CA GLU A 50 6.51 12.15 10.34
C GLU A 50 6.06 10.78 9.84
N ARG A 51 5.17 10.12 10.59
CA ARG A 51 4.71 8.76 10.27
C ARG A 51 3.79 8.70 9.07
N LEU A 52 2.99 9.74 8.87
CA LEU A 52 2.16 9.85 7.66
C LEU A 52 3.03 9.95 6.41
N ILE A 53 4.11 10.74 6.45
CA ILE A 53 5.07 10.87 5.33
C ILE A 53 5.70 9.51 5.02
N TYR A 54 6.22 8.78 6.01
CA TYR A 54 6.80 7.45 5.78
C TYR A 54 5.78 6.46 5.18
N GLY A 55 4.53 6.48 5.64
CA GLY A 55 3.47 5.66 5.04
C GLY A 55 3.21 6.02 3.58
N MET A 56 3.20 7.32 3.25
CA MET A 56 3.03 7.80 1.88
C MET A 56 4.23 7.48 0.98
N GLU A 57 5.46 7.53 1.50
CA GLU A 57 6.68 7.14 0.77
C GLU A 57 6.63 5.66 0.38
N VAL A 58 6.22 4.78 1.31
CA VAL A 58 6.03 3.35 1.02
C VAL A 58 5.01 3.13 -0.09
N ILE A 59 3.84 3.80 -0.03
CA ILE A 59 2.82 3.68 -1.09
C ILE A 59 3.34 4.23 -2.42
N SER A 60 4.13 5.30 -2.39
CA SER A 60 4.76 5.88 -3.57
C SER A 60 5.80 4.93 -4.20
N GLU A 61 6.52 4.17 -3.40
CA GLU A 61 7.45 3.14 -3.87
C GLU A 61 6.72 1.91 -4.45
N LEU A 62 5.61 1.49 -3.83
CA LEU A 62 4.73 0.47 -4.41
C LEU A 62 4.14 0.90 -5.75
N LEU A 63 3.85 2.20 -5.90
CA LEU A 63 3.37 2.81 -7.15
C LEU A 63 4.48 2.89 -8.21
N SER A 64 5.68 3.33 -7.84
CA SER A 64 6.82 3.48 -8.75
C SER A 64 7.33 2.13 -9.28
N SER A 65 7.16 1.06 -8.50
CA SER A 65 7.57 -0.31 -8.87
C SER A 65 6.63 -1.03 -9.84
N LEU A 66 5.51 -0.42 -10.24
CA LEU A 66 4.57 -1.02 -11.21
C LEU A 66 5.13 -0.99 -12.64
N ASP A 67 5.27 -2.16 -13.27
CA ASP A 67 5.52 -2.26 -14.71
C ASP A 67 4.20 -2.08 -15.49
N LEU A 68 3.92 -0.84 -15.90
CA LEU A 68 2.69 -0.51 -16.64
C LEU A 68 2.66 -1.07 -18.07
N GLU A 69 3.81 -1.37 -18.66
CA GLU A 69 3.91 -1.91 -20.02
C GLU A 69 3.54 -3.39 -20.03
N LYS A 70 4.12 -4.18 -19.11
CA LYS A 70 3.85 -5.61 -19.00
C LYS A 70 2.61 -5.94 -18.17
N GLY A 71 2.23 -5.07 -17.24
CA GLY A 71 1.14 -5.34 -16.30
C GLY A 71 -0.26 -5.01 -16.77
N GLY A 72 -0.37 -4.38 -17.94
CA GLY A 72 -1.63 -4.14 -18.62
C GLY A 72 -2.69 -3.52 -17.72
N GLU A 73 -3.87 -4.13 -17.69
CA GLU A 73 -5.04 -3.62 -16.96
C GLU A 73 -4.83 -3.62 -15.44
N ILE A 74 -4.08 -4.58 -14.89
CA ILE A 74 -4.04 -4.71 -13.44
C ILE A 74 -3.03 -3.75 -12.83
N ALA A 75 -1.89 -3.52 -13.48
CA ALA A 75 -0.97 -2.46 -13.06
C ALA A 75 -1.65 -1.08 -13.13
N LYS A 76 -2.53 -0.84 -14.11
CA LYS A 76 -3.36 0.37 -14.15
C LYS A 76 -4.32 0.45 -12.95
N ASN A 77 -5.03 -0.63 -12.63
CA ASN A 77 -5.93 -0.65 -11.47
C ASN A 77 -5.19 -0.41 -10.15
N LEU A 78 -4.02 -1.01 -9.97
CA LEU A 78 -3.17 -0.81 -8.79
C LEU A 78 -2.66 0.62 -8.69
N ARG A 79 -2.21 1.19 -9.82
CA ARG A 79 -1.81 2.60 -9.90
C ARG A 79 -2.94 3.50 -9.43
N ASP A 80 -4.16 3.25 -9.89
CA ASP A 80 -5.33 4.05 -9.54
C ASP A 80 -5.68 3.89 -8.04
N ILE A 81 -5.57 2.67 -7.49
CA ILE A 81 -5.75 2.39 -6.06
C ILE A 81 -4.70 3.12 -5.21
N TYR A 82 -3.41 3.00 -5.52
CA TYR A 82 -2.35 3.67 -4.76
C TYR A 82 -2.46 5.20 -4.86
N THR A 83 -2.81 5.72 -6.03
CA THR A 83 -3.05 7.17 -6.22
C THR A 83 -4.22 7.64 -5.36
N PHE A 84 -5.30 6.85 -5.29
CA PHE A 84 -6.43 7.13 -4.41
C PHE A 84 -6.00 7.13 -2.93
N MET A 85 -5.24 6.13 -2.49
CA MET A 85 -4.73 6.07 -1.11
C MET A 85 -3.90 7.30 -0.75
N LEU A 86 -2.95 7.70 -1.60
CA LEU A 86 -2.13 8.90 -1.38
C LEU A 86 -2.98 10.17 -1.25
N ARG A 87 -4.01 10.30 -2.08
CA ARG A 87 -4.97 11.41 -2.00
C ARG A 87 -5.74 11.39 -0.67
N GLU A 88 -6.21 10.23 -0.23
CA GLU A 88 -6.94 10.11 1.03
C GLU A 88 -6.06 10.43 2.24
N LEU A 89 -4.77 10.08 2.21
CA LEU A 89 -3.80 10.43 3.24
C LEU A 89 -3.52 11.94 3.29
N LEU A 90 -3.42 12.60 2.13
CA LEU A 90 -3.34 14.08 2.07
C LEU A 90 -4.60 14.75 2.63
N LEU A 91 -5.78 14.18 2.35
CA LEU A 91 -7.04 14.70 2.88
C LEU A 91 -7.20 14.41 4.38
N PHE A 92 -6.66 13.30 4.88
CA PHE A 92 -6.55 13.06 6.33
C PHE A 92 -5.67 14.12 6.98
N ASP A 93 -4.55 14.48 6.34
CA ASP A 93 -3.65 15.52 6.84
C ASP A 93 -4.34 16.88 6.94
N ALA A 94 -5.09 17.26 5.89
CA ALA A 94 -5.71 18.58 5.78
C ALA A 94 -7.05 18.71 6.52
N GLU A 95 -7.89 17.66 6.53
CA GLU A 95 -9.25 17.71 7.09
C GLU A 95 -9.36 17.06 8.48
N GLU A 96 -8.30 16.41 8.97
CA GLU A 96 -8.26 15.72 10.26
C GLU A 96 -9.39 14.69 10.47
N LYS A 97 -9.80 14.00 9.40
CA LYS A 97 -10.82 12.93 9.45
C LYS A 97 -10.17 11.55 9.58
N PRO A 98 -10.11 10.94 10.79
CA PRO A 98 -9.39 9.67 11.00
C PRO A 98 -9.97 8.51 10.20
N GLU A 99 -11.21 8.60 9.72
CA GLU A 99 -11.84 7.60 8.85
C GLU A 99 -11.04 7.40 7.55
N ARG A 100 -10.43 8.46 7.01
CA ARG A 100 -9.66 8.41 5.76
C ARG A 100 -8.42 7.53 5.89
N ILE A 101 -7.61 7.74 6.93
CA ILE A 101 -6.42 6.92 7.18
C ILE A 101 -6.81 5.47 7.56
N LYS A 102 -7.91 5.27 8.29
CA LYS A 102 -8.44 3.93 8.60
C LYS A 102 -8.79 3.15 7.33
N SER A 103 -9.50 3.78 6.38
CA SER A 103 -9.82 3.15 5.10
C SER A 103 -8.56 2.79 4.31
N VAL A 104 -7.54 3.65 4.28
CA VAL A 104 -6.27 3.33 3.60
C VAL A 104 -5.56 2.14 4.25
N ILE A 105 -5.52 2.07 5.58
CA ILE A 105 -4.95 0.93 6.32
C ILE A 105 -5.68 -0.37 5.95
N GLU A 106 -7.01 -0.36 5.92
CA GLU A 106 -7.82 -1.53 5.55
C GLU A 106 -7.55 -1.96 4.11
N MET A 107 -7.48 -1.03 3.17
CA MET A 107 -7.18 -1.33 1.77
C MET A 107 -5.78 -1.92 1.59
N LEU A 108 -4.77 -1.39 2.28
CA LEU A 108 -3.42 -1.98 2.27
C LEU A 108 -3.41 -3.39 2.87
N GLN A 109 -4.17 -3.61 3.95
CA GLN A 109 -4.31 -4.93 4.59
C GLN A 109 -4.91 -5.95 3.62
N GLN A 110 -5.98 -5.59 2.92
CA GLN A 110 -6.64 -6.46 1.93
C GLN A 110 -5.71 -6.78 0.74
N LEU A 111 -4.97 -5.79 0.25
CA LEU A 111 -3.99 -6.04 -0.81
C LEU A 111 -2.89 -6.98 -0.32
N LYS A 112 -2.33 -6.74 0.87
CA LYS A 112 -1.30 -7.61 1.49
C LYS A 112 -1.76 -9.06 1.58
N GLU A 113 -2.97 -9.30 2.11
CA GLU A 113 -3.57 -10.63 2.19
C GLU A 113 -3.63 -11.30 0.82
N GLY A 114 -4.00 -10.54 -0.22
CA GLY A 114 -3.93 -10.97 -1.60
C GLY A 114 -2.53 -11.50 -1.98
N TYR A 115 -1.45 -10.74 -1.74
CA TYR A 115 -0.08 -11.19 -2.05
C TYR A 115 0.39 -12.37 -1.20
N GLU A 116 -0.04 -12.47 0.06
CA GLU A 116 0.29 -13.62 0.91
C GLU A 116 -0.31 -14.91 0.35
N GLU A 117 -1.55 -14.87 -0.13
CA GLU A 117 -2.17 -15.99 -0.84
C GLU A 117 -1.41 -16.35 -2.13
N LEU A 118 -0.91 -15.35 -2.87
CA LEU A 118 -0.08 -15.59 -4.05
C LEU A 118 1.21 -16.32 -3.67
N LYS A 119 1.89 -15.87 -2.61
CA LYS A 119 3.16 -16.47 -2.14
C LYS A 119 2.98 -17.93 -1.72
N LYS A 120 1.87 -18.24 -1.03
CA LYS A 120 1.53 -19.61 -0.62
C LYS A 120 1.29 -20.54 -1.80
N ARG A 121 0.77 -20.04 -2.92
CA ARG A 121 0.50 -20.83 -4.15
C ARG A 121 1.73 -21.01 -5.03
N SER A 122 2.76 -20.18 -4.86
CA SER A 122 4.01 -20.24 -5.63
C SER A 122 5.16 -20.93 -4.91
N SER A 123 4.97 -21.30 -3.64
CA SER A 123 5.89 -22.08 -2.82
C SER A 123 5.54 -23.57 -2.92
#